data_AF-A0A965PPH2-F1
#
_entry.id   AF-A0A965PPH2-F1
#
_cell.length_a   1.000
_cell.length_b   1.000
_cell.length_c   1.000
_cell.angle_alpha   90.00
_cell.angle_beta   90.00
_cell.angle_gamma   90.00
#
_symmetry.space_group_name_H-M   'P 1'
#
loop_
_entity.id
_entity.type
_entity.pdbx_description
1 polymer ?
#
loop_
_entity_poly.entity_id
_entity_poly.type
_entity_poly.pdbx_seq_one_letter_code
_entity_poly.pdbx_strand_id
1 'polypeptide(L)'
;MMPRHLTHEQLTMALAALSLERDNEWALCCELLIRSGMRGHELTHVTLADIDVTRAMLAIHAAKGSKDRVVPVDKGCLLALERGLKLGIMPWQTYQADSFKALLRRHWAKIRIKVLGLGLSHCSLHGLRASFAVRLYQDVGRDVVLVQELLGHKKIENTMRYVRLVQADEKKADILKAFRARSLPRKKTA
;
A
#
# COMPACT_ATOMS: atom_id res chain seq x y z
N MET A 1 -12.73 -5.26 -12.51
CA MET A 1 -11.42 -4.70 -12.89
C MET A 1 -10.41 -5.06 -11.80
N MET A 2 -9.31 -5.76 -12.11
CA MET A 2 -8.28 -6.08 -11.10
C MET A 2 -7.57 -4.79 -10.66
N PRO A 3 -7.32 -4.59 -9.35
CA PRO A 3 -6.68 -3.37 -8.87
C PRO A 3 -5.25 -3.32 -9.41
N ARG A 4 -4.93 -2.23 -10.14
CA ARG A 4 -3.56 -1.94 -10.55
C ARG A 4 -2.76 -1.59 -9.29
N HIS A 5 -1.72 -2.36 -9.00
CA HIS A 5 -0.78 -2.08 -7.92
C HIS A 5 0.46 -1.37 -8.45
N LEU A 6 1.22 -0.78 -7.54
CA LEU A 6 2.53 -0.18 -7.79
C LEU A 6 3.60 -1.28 -7.82
N THR A 7 4.61 -1.13 -8.69
CA THR A 7 5.82 -1.96 -8.64
C THR A 7 6.66 -1.62 -7.41
N HIS A 8 7.70 -2.41 -7.13
CA HIS A 8 8.65 -2.13 -6.03
C HIS A 8 9.24 -0.71 -6.15
N GLU A 9 9.75 -0.35 -7.32
CA GLU A 9 10.35 0.96 -7.58
C GLU A 9 9.32 2.08 -7.40
N GLN A 10 8.12 1.90 -7.94
CA GLN A 10 7.03 2.88 -7.81
C GLN A 10 6.57 3.04 -6.37
N LEU A 11 6.56 1.98 -5.57
CA LEU A 11 6.29 2.04 -4.13
C LEU A 11 7.34 2.85 -3.40
N THR A 12 8.63 2.60 -3.67
CA THR A 12 9.74 3.34 -3.07
C THR A 12 9.67 4.83 -3.42
N MET A 13 9.44 5.15 -4.69
CA MET A 13 9.27 6.54 -5.14
C MET A 13 8.03 7.20 -4.50
N ALA A 14 6.91 6.48 -4.43
CA ALA A 14 5.68 6.99 -3.82
C ALA A 14 5.89 7.30 -2.35
N LEU A 15 6.47 6.38 -1.58
CA LEU A 15 6.75 6.58 -0.16
C LEU A 15 7.71 7.76 0.05
N ALA A 16 8.82 7.81 -0.70
CA ALA A 16 9.78 8.91 -0.59
C ALA A 16 9.10 10.27 -0.85
N ALA A 17 8.32 10.37 -1.92
CA ALA A 17 7.70 11.62 -2.31
C ALA A 17 6.51 12.00 -1.40
N LEU A 18 5.79 11.04 -0.82
CA LEU A 18 4.81 11.31 0.25
C LEU A 18 5.48 11.80 1.53
N SER A 19 6.62 11.23 1.93
CA SER A 19 7.36 11.66 3.12
C SER A 19 7.94 13.08 2.99
N LEU A 20 8.15 13.58 1.76
CA LEU A 20 8.58 14.96 1.51
C LEU A 20 7.47 15.99 1.72
N GLU A 21 6.20 15.60 1.58
CA GLU A 21 5.03 16.45 1.84
C GLU A 21 4.74 16.53 3.36
N ARG A 22 5.73 16.95 4.16
CA ARG A 22 5.74 16.81 5.62
C ARG A 22 4.52 17.39 6.33
N ASP A 23 4.01 18.53 5.84
CA ASP A 23 2.90 19.27 6.45
C ASP A 23 1.54 18.94 5.80
N ASN A 24 1.52 17.96 4.89
CA ASN A 24 0.32 17.55 4.17
C ASN A 24 -0.31 16.33 4.84
N GLU A 25 -1.36 16.58 5.62
CA GLU A 25 -2.10 15.57 6.38
C GLU A 25 -2.64 14.41 5.51
N TRP A 26 -2.98 14.69 4.25
CA TRP A 26 -3.50 13.69 3.32
C TRP A 26 -2.39 12.84 2.71
N ALA A 27 -1.19 13.42 2.55
CA ALA A 27 0.00 12.67 2.16
C ALA A 27 0.42 11.71 3.29
N LEU A 28 0.37 12.17 4.54
CA LEU A 28 0.55 11.31 5.72
C LEU A 28 -0.43 10.13 5.72
N CYS A 29 -1.73 10.40 5.51
CA CYS A 29 -2.74 9.32 5.44
C CYS A 29 -2.39 8.29 4.35
N CYS A 30 -1.98 8.74 3.16
CA CYS A 30 -1.61 7.84 2.07
C CYS A 30 -0.35 7.03 2.39
N GLU A 31 0.65 7.64 3.03
CA GLU A 31 1.86 6.96 3.50
C GLU A 31 1.50 5.84 4.49
N LEU A 32 0.68 6.12 5.50
CA LEU A 32 0.23 5.12 6.49
C LEU A 32 -0.53 3.97 5.84
N LEU A 33 -1.40 4.25 4.86
CA LEU A 33 -2.13 3.22 4.11
C LEU A 33 -1.21 2.29 3.32
N ILE A 34 -0.16 2.83 2.70
CA ILE A 34 0.82 2.03 1.96
C ILE A 34 1.63 1.16 2.92
N ARG A 35 2.05 1.70 4.06
CA ARG A 35 2.95 1.00 4.99
C ARG A 35 2.27 -0.05 5.87
N SER A 36 0.99 0.14 6.20
CA SER A 36 0.23 -0.78 7.07
C SER A 36 -0.78 -1.64 6.33
N GLY A 37 -1.04 -1.33 5.05
CA GLY A 37 -2.04 -2.02 4.25
C GLY A 37 -3.48 -1.78 4.70
N MET A 38 -3.76 -0.92 5.68
CA MET A 38 -5.10 -0.71 6.21
C MET A 38 -6.07 -0.13 5.17
N ARG A 39 -7.37 -0.29 5.39
CA ARG A 39 -8.39 0.38 4.58
C ARG A 39 -8.51 1.84 5.01
N GLY A 40 -8.92 2.72 4.11
CA GLY A 40 -9.11 4.15 4.44
C GLY A 40 -10.09 4.41 5.60
N HIS A 41 -11.07 3.51 5.83
CA HIS A 41 -11.95 3.62 7.00
C HIS A 41 -11.30 3.08 8.28
N GLU A 42 -10.38 2.10 8.19
CA GLU A 42 -9.70 1.54 9.35
C GLU A 42 -8.83 2.64 9.99
N LEU A 43 -8.24 3.50 9.15
CA LEU A 43 -7.46 4.65 9.60
C LEU A 43 -8.26 5.58 10.54
N THR A 44 -9.58 5.73 10.36
CA THR A 44 -10.42 6.57 11.25
C THR A 44 -10.63 6.02 12.65
N HIS A 45 -10.15 4.81 12.92
CA HIS A 45 -10.25 4.18 14.23
C HIS A 45 -8.87 4.02 14.89
N VAL A 46 -7.80 4.47 14.24
CA VAL A 46 -6.43 4.35 14.76
C VAL A 46 -6.19 5.38 15.86
N THR A 47 -5.79 4.86 17.02
CA THR A 47 -5.41 5.62 18.21
C THR A 47 -3.94 5.37 18.55
N LEU A 48 -3.38 6.18 19.47
CA LEU A 48 -2.01 5.97 19.95
C LEU A 48 -1.86 4.66 20.74
N ALA A 49 -2.94 4.18 21.37
CA ALA A 49 -2.94 2.92 22.12
C ALA A 49 -2.82 1.69 21.23
N ASP A 50 -3.09 1.83 19.92
CA ASP A 50 -3.00 0.74 18.96
C ASP A 50 -1.57 0.46 18.49
N ILE A 51 -0.61 1.32 18.85
CA ILE A 51 0.77 1.25 18.37
C ILE A 51 1.66 0.67 19.47
N ASP A 52 2.17 -0.54 19.26
CA ASP A 52 3.27 -1.08 20.06
C ASP A 52 4.59 -0.76 19.37
N VAL A 53 5.22 0.33 19.82
CA VAL A 53 6.51 0.79 19.28
C VAL A 53 7.63 -0.21 19.57
N THR A 54 7.58 -0.92 20.70
CA THR A 54 8.61 -1.86 21.12
C THR A 54 8.64 -3.09 20.20
N ARG A 55 7.45 -3.59 19.85
CA ARG A 55 7.30 -4.75 18.96
C ARG A 55 7.12 -4.38 17.49
N ALA A 56 7.07 -3.08 17.17
CA ALA A 56 6.77 -2.55 15.85
C ALA A 56 5.48 -3.14 15.26
N MET A 57 4.41 -3.10 16.05
CA MET A 57 3.10 -3.66 15.70
C MET A 57 2.01 -2.59 15.75
N LEU A 58 1.04 -2.71 14.85
CA LEU A 58 -0.15 -1.86 14.81
C LEU A 58 -1.41 -2.72 14.90
N ALA A 59 -2.22 -2.49 15.92
CA ALA A 59 -3.57 -3.04 16.00
C ALA A 59 -4.48 -2.30 15.02
N ILE A 60 -5.23 -3.06 14.22
CA ILE A 60 -6.20 -2.53 13.27
C ILE A 60 -7.56 -3.11 13.60
N HIS A 61 -8.42 -2.24 14.12
CA HIS A 61 -9.83 -2.54 14.38
C HIS A 61 -10.60 -2.58 13.06
N ALA A 62 -11.30 -3.67 12.83
CA ALA A 62 -12.06 -3.87 11.61
C ALA A 62 -13.20 -2.87 11.51
N ALA A 63 -13.55 -2.54 10.27
CA ALA A 63 -14.97 -2.36 9.97
C ALA A 63 -15.42 -3.16 8.77
N LYS A 64 -16.74 -3.04 8.60
CA LYS A 64 -17.64 -3.73 7.68
C LYS A 64 -16.95 -4.77 6.79
N GLY A 65 -17.12 -6.03 7.18
CA GLY A 65 -16.68 -7.19 6.37
C GLY A 65 -15.25 -7.67 6.61
N SER A 66 -14.51 -7.08 7.57
CA SER A 66 -13.14 -7.46 7.93
C SER A 66 -13.07 -8.08 9.32
N LYS A 67 -11.88 -8.57 9.70
CA LYS A 67 -11.56 -9.01 11.07
C LYS A 67 -10.50 -8.09 11.68
N ASP A 68 -10.56 -7.93 13.00
CA ASP A 68 -9.50 -7.28 13.77
C ASP A 68 -8.20 -8.05 13.56
N ARG A 69 -7.08 -7.33 13.58
CA ARG A 69 -5.77 -7.92 13.34
C ARG A 69 -4.67 -7.03 13.87
N VAL A 70 -3.51 -7.64 14.07
CA VAL A 70 -2.27 -6.94 14.32
C VAL A 70 -1.39 -7.09 13.10
N VAL A 71 -0.82 -5.99 12.61
CA VAL A 71 0.12 -6.02 11.49
C VAL A 71 1.50 -5.54 11.94
N PRO A 72 2.58 -6.18 11.51
CA PRO A 72 3.92 -5.63 11.67
C PRO A 72 4.03 -4.35 10.84
N VAL A 73 4.63 -3.32 11.41
CA VAL A 73 4.86 -2.04 10.74
C VAL A 73 6.35 -1.74 10.69
N ASP A 74 6.79 -1.09 9.61
CA ASP A 74 8.18 -0.70 9.46
C ASP A 74 8.50 0.58 10.24
N LYS A 75 9.80 0.87 10.39
CA LYS A 75 10.28 2.11 11.02
C LYS A 75 9.69 3.35 10.34
N GLY A 76 9.47 3.32 9.03
CA GLY A 76 8.88 4.44 8.30
C GLY A 76 7.44 4.74 8.73
N CYS A 77 6.65 3.71 9.07
CA CYS A 77 5.29 3.87 9.56
C CYS A 77 5.29 4.54 10.94
N LEU A 78 6.17 4.09 11.84
CA LEU A 78 6.34 4.69 13.16
C LEU A 78 6.76 6.16 13.05
N LEU A 79 7.72 6.48 12.16
CA LEU A 79 8.15 7.86 11.91
C LEU A 79 7.04 8.73 11.31
N ALA A 80 6.21 8.18 10.43
CA ALA A 80 5.07 8.89 9.87
C ALA A 80 4.02 9.20 10.94
N LEU A 81 3.73 8.24 11.83
CA LEU A 81 2.82 8.44 12.98
C LEU A 81 3.39 9.49 13.95
N GLU A 82 4.67 9.40 14.30
CA GLU A 82 5.34 10.38 15.14
C GLU A 82 5.30 11.79 14.52
N ARG A 83 5.53 11.91 13.22
CA ARG A 83 5.42 13.18 12.48
C ARG A 83 4.01 13.75 12.57
N GLY A 84 2.99 12.92 12.34
CA GLY A 84 1.59 13.32 12.45
C GLY A 84 1.22 13.84 13.83
N LEU A 85 1.70 13.16 14.88
CA LEU A 85 1.51 13.56 16.27
C LEU A 85 2.17 14.91 16.58
N LYS A 86 3.45 15.07 16.21
CA LYS A 86 4.22 16.31 16.48
C LYS A 86 3.63 17.54 15.79
N LEU A 87 3.08 17.36 14.59
CA LEU A 87 2.50 18.44 13.79
C LEU A 87 0.99 18.65 14.08
N GLY A 88 0.36 17.76 14.84
CA GLY A 88 -1.09 17.81 15.09
C GLY A 88 -1.95 17.52 13.85
N ILE A 89 -1.39 16.84 12.83
CA ILE A 89 -2.03 16.61 11.53
C ILE A 89 -2.59 15.18 11.40
N MET A 90 -3.47 14.78 12.32
CA MET A 90 -4.16 13.48 12.27
C MET A 90 -5.63 13.67 11.85
N PRO A 91 -5.92 13.91 10.55
CA PRO A 91 -7.24 14.30 10.06
C PRO A 91 -8.30 13.23 10.31
N TRP A 92 -7.89 11.97 10.46
CA TRP A 92 -8.81 10.88 10.77
C TRP A 92 -9.34 10.93 12.21
N GLN A 93 -8.78 11.79 13.07
CA GLN A 93 -9.31 12.11 14.41
C GLN A 93 -10.22 13.34 14.41
N THR A 94 -10.17 14.18 13.37
CA THR A 94 -10.93 15.43 13.29
C THR A 94 -12.17 15.31 12.41
N TYR A 95 -12.08 14.58 11.30
CA TYR A 95 -13.19 14.40 10.35
C TYR A 95 -14.03 13.17 10.69
N GLN A 96 -15.36 13.30 10.56
CA GLN A 96 -16.26 12.13 10.55
C GLN A 96 -15.90 11.14 9.43
N ALA A 97 -16.11 9.85 9.66
CA ALA A 97 -15.58 8.77 8.82
C ALA A 97 -15.96 8.88 7.34
N ASP A 98 -17.19 9.28 7.00
CA ASP A 98 -17.61 9.37 5.59
C ASP A 98 -17.08 10.62 4.89
N SER A 99 -17.03 11.75 5.60
CA SER A 99 -16.36 12.97 5.14
C SER A 99 -14.87 12.71 4.91
N PHE A 100 -14.22 12.02 5.85
CA PHE A 100 -12.82 11.63 5.75
C PHE A 100 -12.55 10.81 4.48
N LYS A 101 -13.36 9.78 4.21
CA LYS A 101 -13.19 8.95 2.99
C LYS A 101 -13.33 9.77 1.71
N ALA A 102 -14.29 10.67 1.66
CA ALA A 102 -14.52 11.51 0.48
C ALA A 102 -13.34 12.46 0.25
N LEU A 103 -12.85 13.10 1.31
CA LEU A 103 -11.68 13.96 1.28
C LEU A 103 -10.41 13.20 0.92
N LEU A 104 -10.12 12.08 1.60
CA LEU A 104 -8.97 11.22 1.31
C LEU A 104 -8.94 10.82 -0.17
N ARG A 105 -10.08 10.43 -0.75
CA ARG A 105 -10.16 10.10 -2.19
C ARG A 105 -9.86 11.29 -3.08
N ARG A 106 -10.41 12.47 -2.75
CA ARG A 106 -10.21 13.72 -3.50
C ARG A 106 -8.75 14.18 -3.42
N HIS A 107 -8.16 14.18 -2.24
CA HIS A 107 -6.77 14.57 -2.03
C HIS A 107 -5.81 13.57 -2.63
N TRP A 108 -6.08 12.26 -2.52
CA TRP A 108 -5.33 11.24 -3.23
C TRP A 108 -5.29 11.48 -4.74
N ALA A 109 -6.41 11.88 -5.35
CA ALA A 109 -6.46 12.18 -6.77
C ALA A 109 -5.54 13.34 -7.18
N LYS A 110 -5.32 14.32 -6.29
CA LYS A 110 -4.38 15.43 -6.50
C LYS A 110 -2.94 15.02 -6.23
N ILE A 111 -2.71 14.37 -5.09
CA ILE A 111 -1.39 13.88 -4.64
C ILE A 111 -0.80 12.94 -5.68
N ARG A 112 -1.56 11.95 -6.18
CA ARG A 112 -1.06 11.00 -7.18
C ARG A 112 -0.59 11.67 -8.47
N ILE A 113 -1.21 12.78 -8.89
CA ILE A 113 -0.80 13.51 -10.09
C ILE A 113 0.51 14.24 -9.82
N LYS A 114 0.59 14.94 -8.68
CA LYS A 114 1.75 15.74 -8.27
C LYS A 114 2.98 14.87 -7.97
N VAL A 115 2.78 13.82 -7.18
CA VAL A 115 3.83 13.02 -6.52
C VAL A 115 4.22 11.81 -7.38
N LEU A 116 3.31 11.30 -8.22
CA LEU A 116 3.53 10.12 -9.05
C LEU A 116 3.49 10.43 -10.56
N GLY A 117 3.82 11.66 -10.96
CA GLY A 117 3.66 12.24 -12.30
C GLY A 117 4.37 11.56 -13.50
N LEU A 118 4.64 10.26 -13.44
CA LEU A 118 5.41 9.47 -14.41
C LEU A 118 4.68 8.18 -14.85
N GLY A 119 3.35 8.23 -15.08
CA GLY A 119 2.58 7.07 -15.58
C GLY A 119 1.88 6.23 -14.51
N LEU A 120 1.74 6.77 -13.29
CA LEU A 120 1.13 6.11 -12.13
C LEU A 120 -0.31 6.59 -11.83
N SER A 121 -0.92 7.34 -12.75
CA SER A 121 -2.22 8.01 -12.60
C SER A 121 -3.41 7.08 -12.30
N HIS A 122 -3.23 5.77 -12.47
CA HIS A 122 -4.29 4.77 -12.31
C HIS A 122 -4.33 4.09 -10.93
N CYS A 123 -3.40 4.41 -10.01
CA CYS A 123 -3.44 3.84 -8.67
C CYS A 123 -4.56 4.51 -7.85
N SER A 124 -5.51 3.72 -7.38
CA SER A 124 -6.56 4.14 -6.44
C SER A 124 -6.11 3.86 -5.00
N LEU A 125 -6.87 4.31 -4.00
CA LEU A 125 -6.63 3.92 -2.60
C LEU A 125 -6.66 2.39 -2.42
N HIS A 126 -7.51 1.68 -3.16
CA HIS A 126 -7.49 0.21 -3.18
C HIS A 126 -6.24 -0.34 -3.88
N GLY A 127 -5.69 0.39 -4.85
CA GLY A 127 -4.40 0.09 -5.47
C GLY A 127 -3.24 0.20 -4.48
N LEU A 128 -3.27 1.16 -3.56
CA LEU A 128 -2.27 1.26 -2.47
C LEU A 128 -2.28 0.02 -1.59
N ARG A 129 -3.47 -0.39 -1.13
CA ARG A 129 -3.63 -1.63 -0.37
C ARG A 129 -3.23 -2.87 -1.18
N ALA A 130 -3.54 -2.91 -2.48
CA ALA A 130 -3.10 -4.00 -3.33
C ALA A 130 -1.57 -4.07 -3.46
N SER A 131 -0.92 -2.91 -3.50
CA SER A 131 0.55 -2.82 -3.55
C SER A 131 1.19 -3.33 -2.26
N PHE A 132 0.63 -2.97 -1.10
CA PHE A 132 1.02 -3.56 0.18
C PHE A 132 0.81 -5.07 0.18
N ALA A 133 -0.35 -5.55 -0.24
CA ALA A 133 -0.67 -6.97 -0.23
C ALA A 133 0.23 -7.81 -1.14
N VAL A 134 0.57 -7.29 -2.33
CA VAL A 134 1.51 -7.93 -3.26
C VAL A 134 2.92 -7.99 -2.66
N ARG A 135 3.39 -6.88 -2.08
CA ARG A 135 4.67 -6.86 -1.37
C ARG A 135 4.68 -7.85 -0.21
N LEU A 136 3.67 -7.79 0.66
CA LEU A 136 3.55 -8.67 1.82
C LEU A 136 3.57 -10.13 1.41
N TYR A 137 2.84 -10.50 0.36
CA TYR A 137 2.86 -11.87 -0.18
C TYR A 137 4.25 -12.30 -0.64
N GLN A 138 5.03 -11.41 -1.22
CA GLN A 138 6.42 -11.70 -1.59
C GLN A 138 7.31 -11.85 -0.34
N ASP A 139 7.18 -10.94 0.63
CA ASP A 139 8.03 -10.87 1.82
C ASP A 139 7.80 -12.05 2.78
N VAL A 140 6.56 -12.54 2.91
CA VAL A 140 6.22 -13.68 3.78
C VAL A 140 6.36 -15.04 3.07
N GLY A 141 7.10 -15.10 1.96
CA GLY A 141 7.39 -16.38 1.29
C GLY A 141 6.20 -16.99 0.53
N ARG A 142 5.28 -16.16 0.02
CA ARG A 142 4.10 -16.57 -0.77
C ARG A 142 3.07 -17.40 0.01
N ASP A 143 3.01 -17.23 1.32
CA ASP A 143 1.94 -17.80 2.14
C ASP A 143 0.65 -16.96 2.04
N VAL A 144 -0.32 -17.44 1.26
CA VAL A 144 -1.59 -16.74 1.06
C VAL A 144 -2.48 -16.74 2.31
N VAL A 145 -2.34 -17.73 3.20
CA VAL A 145 -3.12 -17.83 4.44
C VAL A 145 -2.62 -16.78 5.43
N LEU A 146 -1.30 -16.67 5.59
CA LEU A 146 -0.71 -15.62 6.42
C LEU A 146 -1.06 -14.22 5.91
N VAL A 147 -1.01 -14.00 4.59
CA VAL A 147 -1.45 -12.71 4.00
C VAL A 147 -2.94 -12.46 4.27
N GLN A 148 -3.79 -13.48 4.22
CA GLN A 148 -5.21 -13.35 4.53
C GLN A 148 -5.43 -12.86 5.97
N GLU A 149 -4.69 -13.43 6.93
CA GLU A 149 -4.74 -13.05 8.34
C GLU A 149 -4.25 -11.61 8.54
N LEU A 150 -3.09 -11.26 8.01
CA LEU A 150 -2.49 -9.93 8.12
C LEU A 150 -3.31 -8.84 7.40
N LEU A 151 -4.10 -9.21 6.40
CA LEU A 151 -5.06 -8.30 5.74
C LEU A 151 -6.46 -8.32 6.40
N GLY A 152 -6.74 -9.25 7.31
CA GLY A 152 -8.05 -9.37 7.97
C GLY A 152 -9.17 -9.74 7.01
N HIS A 153 -8.87 -10.57 6.01
CA HIS A 153 -9.82 -11.00 4.99
C HIS A 153 -10.66 -12.19 5.47
N LYS A 154 -11.98 -12.03 5.57
CA LYS A 154 -12.88 -13.15 5.95
C LYS A 154 -12.89 -14.31 4.95
N LYS A 155 -12.65 -14.00 3.67
CA LYS A 155 -12.75 -14.90 2.53
C LYS A 155 -11.41 -14.95 1.80
N ILE A 156 -10.84 -16.13 1.62
CA ILE A 156 -9.52 -16.32 0.98
C ILE A 156 -9.54 -15.83 -0.47
N GLU A 157 -10.70 -15.87 -1.12
CA GLU A 157 -10.92 -15.39 -2.49
C GLU A 157 -10.56 -13.91 -2.66
N ASN A 158 -10.70 -13.11 -1.60
CA ASN A 158 -10.29 -11.71 -1.61
C ASN A 158 -8.76 -11.56 -1.65
N THR A 159 -8.04 -12.48 -0.99
CA THR A 159 -6.58 -12.52 -0.98
C THR A 159 -6.02 -13.14 -2.25
N MET A 160 -6.69 -14.15 -2.81
CA MET A 160 -6.31 -14.79 -4.08
C MET A 160 -6.23 -13.81 -5.26
N ARG A 161 -6.90 -12.66 -5.17
CA ARG A 161 -6.75 -11.57 -6.15
C ARG A 161 -5.30 -11.08 -6.26
N TYR A 162 -4.54 -11.05 -5.15
CA TYR A 162 -3.15 -10.62 -5.15
C TYR A 162 -2.22 -11.68 -5.71
N VAL A 163 -2.48 -12.97 -5.42
CA VAL A 163 -1.75 -14.09 -6.03
C VAL A 163 -1.86 -14.03 -7.56
N ARG A 164 -3.07 -13.84 -8.09
CA ARG A 164 -3.30 -13.71 -9.54
C ARG A 164 -2.59 -12.51 -10.16
N LEU A 165 -2.45 -11.42 -9.41
CA LEU A 165 -1.70 -10.24 -9.87
C LEU A 165 -0.20 -10.56 -9.99
N VAL A 166 0.40 -11.16 -8.96
CA VAL A 166 1.81 -11.56 -8.99
C VAL A 166 2.08 -12.52 -10.15
N GLN A 167 1.26 -13.55 -10.31
CA GLN A 167 1.39 -14.51 -11.42
C GLN A 167 1.28 -13.85 -12.80
N ALA A 168 0.39 -12.87 -12.95
CA ALA A 168 0.25 -12.12 -14.20
C ALA A 168 1.48 -11.27 -14.51
N ASP A 169 2.06 -10.63 -13.48
CA ASP A 169 3.28 -9.83 -13.60
C ASP A 169 4.50 -10.70 -13.95
N GLU A 170 4.66 -11.85 -13.30
CA GLU A 170 5.71 -12.83 -13.60
C GLU A 170 5.62 -13.31 -15.05
N LYS A 171 4.42 -13.73 -15.48
CA LYS A 171 4.17 -14.16 -16.86
C LYS A 171 4.53 -13.06 -17.87
N LYS A 172 4.19 -11.81 -17.56
CA LYS A 172 4.53 -10.67 -18.42
C LYS A 172 6.04 -10.45 -18.49
N ALA A 173 6.75 -10.55 -17.36
CA ALA A 173 8.21 -10.42 -17.30
C ALA A 173 8.91 -11.51 -18.12
N ASP A 174 8.45 -12.76 -18.02
CA ASP A 174 8.98 -13.89 -18.78
C ASP A 174 8.83 -13.70 -20.29
N ILE A 175 7.64 -13.25 -20.73
CA ILE A 175 7.38 -12.94 -22.15
C ILE A 175 8.33 -11.83 -22.65
N LEU A 176 8.50 -10.76 -21.88
CA LEU A 176 9.39 -9.66 -22.24
C LEU A 176 10.85 -10.09 -22.29
N LYS A 177 11.30 -10.95 -21.37
CA LYS A 177 12.65 -11.53 -21.37
C LYS A 177 12.88 -12.40 -22.59
N ALA A 178 11.92 -13.26 -22.93
CA ALA A 178 11.98 -14.12 -24.11
C ALA A 178 12.02 -13.31 -25.42
N PHE A 179 11.22 -12.23 -25.51
CA PHE A 179 11.25 -11.32 -26.66
C PHE A 179 12.63 -10.67 -26.81
N ARG A 180 13.15 -10.05 -25.75
CA ARG A 180 14.48 -9.39 -25.77
C ARG A 180 15.61 -10.36 -26.14
N ALA A 181 15.57 -11.60 -25.67
CA ALA A 181 16.56 -12.63 -26.00
C ALA A 181 16.55 -13.02 -27.49
N ARG A 182 15.37 -12.98 -28.16
CA ARG A 182 15.23 -13.26 -29.59
C ARG A 182 15.63 -12.07 -30.48
N SER A 183 15.56 -10.84 -29.95
CA SER A 183 15.86 -9.60 -30.68
C SER A 183 17.35 -9.22 -30.73
N LEU A 184 18.22 -9.92 -29.99
CA LEU A 184 19.66 -9.65 -30.03
C LEU A 184 20.30 -10.28 -31.29
N PRO A 185 21.02 -9.51 -32.14
CA PRO A 185 21.72 -10.08 -33.28
C PRO A 185 22.77 -11.08 -32.79
N ARG A 186 22.74 -12.31 -33.30
CA ARG A 186 23.84 -13.27 -33.09
C ARG A 186 25.11 -12.62 -33.61
N LYS A 187 26.08 -12.34 -32.71
CA LYS A 187 27.43 -11.93 -33.12
C LYS A 187 27.93 -12.96 -34.13
N LYS A 188 28.14 -12.56 -35.38
CA LYS A 188 28.90 -13.35 -36.36
C LYS A 188 30.33 -13.41 -35.82
N THR A 189 30.72 -14.55 -35.28
CA THR A 189 32.13 -14.89 -35.05
C THR A 189 32.79 -15.04 -36.41
N ALA A 190 33.71 -14.13 -36.71
CA ALA A 190 34.73 -14.26 -37.76
C ALA A 190 36.10 -14.11 -37.07
#